data_AF-A0A1E5K6Q8-F1
#
_entry.id   AF-A0A1E5K6Q8-F1
#
_cell.length_a   1.000
_cell.length_b   1.000
_cell.length_c   1.000
_cell.angle_alpha   90.00
_cell.angle_beta   90.00
_cell.angle_gamma   90.00
#
_symmetry.space_group_name_H-M   'P 1'
#
loop_
_entity.id
_entity.type
_entity.pdbx_description
1 polymer ?
#
loop_
_entity_poly.entity_id
_entity_poly.type
_entity_poly.pdbx_seq_one_letter_code
_entity_poly.pdbx_strand_id
1 'polypeptide(L)'
;MNSMTETSKNKLFLTGTIMQLIVLLIISPLVTNWYSDNVPLYFIFIGIITISNVVIEKFSISKKGNNTQNYMLLFLMITIPINLILIIVIQSIS
;
A
#
# COMPACT_ATOMS: atom_id res chain seq x y z
N MET A 1 -23.92 3.25 28.07
CA MET A 1 -23.50 4.00 26.87
C MET A 1 -21.99 3.85 26.73
N ASN A 2 -21.50 2.83 26.00
CA ASN A 2 -20.04 2.63 25.82
C ASN A 2 -19.63 1.65 24.69
N SER A 3 -20.40 1.53 23.61
CA SER A 3 -20.01 0.70 22.45
C SER A 3 -19.64 1.51 21.20
N MET A 4 -19.80 2.84 21.24
CA MET A 4 -19.67 3.72 20.06
C MET A 4 -18.29 4.41 19.95
N THR A 5 -17.38 4.18 20.90
CA THR A 5 -16.06 4.85 20.97
C THR A 5 -14.88 3.93 20.64
N GLU A 6 -15.03 2.60 20.66
CA GLU A 6 -13.96 1.69 20.24
C GLU A 6 -13.89 1.51 18.72
N THR A 7 -15.03 1.60 18.03
CA THR A 7 -15.10 1.49 16.56
C THR A 7 -14.51 2.70 15.83
N SER A 8 -14.40 3.87 16.48
CA SER A 8 -13.82 5.06 15.86
C SER A 8 -12.29 5.09 15.89
N LYS A 9 -11.65 4.41 16.86
CA LYS A 9 -10.17 4.30 16.93
C LYS A 9 -9.57 3.41 15.84
N ASN A 10 -10.34 2.44 15.34
CA ASN A 10 -9.90 1.51 14.29
C ASN A 10 -10.30 1.91 12.87
N LYS A 11 -11.05 3.01 12.69
CA LYS A 11 -11.69 3.30 11.38
C LYS A 11 -10.77 3.92 10.32
N LEU A 12 -9.51 4.21 10.65
CA LEU A 12 -8.52 4.78 9.73
C LEU A 12 -7.23 3.95 9.60
N PHE A 13 -7.27 2.71 10.08
CA PHE A 13 -6.19 1.77 9.86
C PHE A 13 -6.30 1.23 8.42
N LEU A 14 -5.33 1.53 7.54
CA LEU A 14 -5.19 1.07 6.14
C LEU A 14 -5.64 2.04 5.03
N THR A 15 -6.01 3.28 5.32
CA THR A 15 -6.45 4.22 4.27
C THR A 15 -5.36 4.43 3.20
N GLY A 16 -4.09 4.57 3.63
CA GLY A 16 -2.96 4.75 2.71
C GLY A 16 -2.68 3.50 1.88
N THR A 17 -2.65 2.35 2.55
CA THR A 17 -2.45 1.03 1.92
C THR A 17 -3.54 0.74 0.89
N ILE A 18 -4.82 0.95 1.22
CA ILE A 18 -5.94 0.69 0.31
C ILE A 18 -5.89 1.63 -0.88
N MET A 19 -5.60 2.92 -0.65
CA MET A 19 -5.46 3.89 -1.74
C MET A 19 -4.35 3.47 -2.71
N GLN A 20 -3.18 3.05 -2.20
CA GLN A 20 -2.09 2.58 -3.05
C GLN A 20 -2.42 1.27 -3.76
N LEU A 21 -3.12 0.33 -3.11
CA LEU A 21 -3.57 -0.89 -3.75
C LEU A 21 -4.49 -0.59 -4.95
N ILE A 22 -5.45 0.32 -4.78
CA ILE A 22 -6.34 0.74 -5.88
C ILE A 22 -5.54 1.35 -7.03
N VAL A 23 -4.63 2.28 -6.72
CA VAL A 23 -3.76 2.89 -7.74
C VAL A 23 -2.93 1.83 -8.47
N LEU A 24 -2.34 0.89 -7.72
CA LEU A 24 -1.53 -0.19 -8.28
C LEU A 24 -2.35 -1.09 -9.21
N LEU A 25 -3.58 -1.45 -8.82
CA LEU A 25 -4.49 -2.27 -9.63
C LEU A 25 -4.93 -1.57 -10.93
N ILE A 26 -5.09 -0.25 -10.90
CA ILE A 26 -5.47 0.54 -12.09
C ILE A 26 -4.26 0.74 -13.02
N ILE A 27 -3.08 0.99 -12.46
CA ILE A 27 -1.85 1.26 -13.23
C ILE A 27 -1.20 -0.03 -13.73
N SER A 28 -1.33 -1.14 -13.01
CA SER A 28 -0.73 -2.43 -13.33
C SER A 28 -0.90 -2.88 -14.79
N PRO A 29 -2.12 -2.86 -15.38
CA PRO A 29 -2.36 -3.30 -16.75
C PRO A 29 -1.72 -2.36 -17.77
N LEU A 30 -1.43 -1.11 -17.38
CA LEU A 30 -0.79 -0.10 -18.22
C LEU A 30 0.74 -0.20 -18.18
N VAL A 31 1.31 -0.87 -17.17
CA VAL A 31 2.76 -0.86 -16.89
C VAL A 31 3.38 -2.24 -17.06
N THR A 32 2.58 -3.32 -17.05
CA THR A 32 3.08 -4.70 -17.15
C THR A 32 2.16 -5.58 -17.99
N ASN A 33 2.74 -6.49 -18.79
CA ASN A 33 1.98 -7.52 -19.52
C ASN A 33 1.61 -8.72 -18.63
N TRP A 34 2.12 -8.77 -17.39
CA TRP A 34 1.93 -9.91 -16.48
C TRP A 34 0.50 -10.16 -16.04
N TYR A 35 -0.35 -9.14 -16.11
CA TYR A 35 -1.79 -9.33 -15.95
C TYR A 35 -2.37 -10.30 -16.98
N SER A 36 -1.73 -10.42 -18.16
CA SER A 36 -2.07 -11.36 -19.22
C SER A 36 -1.17 -12.60 -19.21
N ASP A 37 0.14 -12.43 -19.02
CA ASP A 37 1.13 -13.48 -19.27
C ASP A 37 1.37 -14.40 -18.07
N ASN A 38 1.21 -13.89 -16.84
CA ASN A 38 1.53 -14.66 -15.62
C ASN A 38 0.74 -14.16 -14.40
N VAL A 39 -0.58 -14.37 -14.46
CA VAL A 39 -1.56 -13.95 -13.45
C VAL A 39 -1.18 -14.36 -12.01
N PRO A 40 -0.68 -15.58 -11.72
CA PRO A 40 -0.32 -15.97 -10.35
C PRO A 40 0.83 -15.13 -9.78
N LEU A 41 1.88 -14.91 -10.58
CA LEU A 41 3.02 -14.08 -10.22
C LEU A 41 2.56 -12.65 -9.94
N TYR A 42 1.71 -12.10 -10.80
CA TYR A 42 1.11 -10.79 -10.62
C TYR A 42 0.42 -10.63 -9.24
N PHE A 43 -0.45 -11.56 -8.84
CA PHE A 43 -1.12 -11.49 -7.54
C PHE A 43 -0.17 -11.62 -6.35
N ILE A 44 0.87 -12.46 -6.48
CA ILE A 44 1.92 -12.57 -5.44
C ILE A 44 2.62 -11.22 -5.23
N PHE A 45 2.98 -10.53 -6.31
CA PHE A 45 3.63 -9.22 -6.22
C PHE A 45 2.73 -8.15 -5.62
N ILE A 46 1.46 -8.09 -6.02
CA ILE A 46 0.49 -7.18 -5.39
C ILE A 46 0.34 -7.49 -3.90
N GLY A 47 0.33 -8.76 -3.52
CA GLY A 47 0.31 -9.18 -2.12
C GLY A 47 1.52 -8.66 -1.35
N ILE A 48 2.72 -8.81 -1.89
CA ILE A 48 3.97 -8.34 -1.27
C ILE A 48 3.96 -6.81 -1.10
N ILE A 49 3.56 -6.05 -2.13
CA ILE A 49 3.45 -4.59 -2.06
C ILE A 49 2.42 -4.19 -0.98
N THR A 50 1.27 -4.84 -0.98
CA THR A 50 0.20 -4.55 -0.01
C THR A 50 0.67 -4.79 1.41
N ILE A 51 1.27 -5.95 1.69
CA ILE A 51 1.80 -6.28 3.03
C ILE A 51 2.88 -5.28 3.45
N SER A 52 3.78 -4.91 2.53
CA SER A 52 4.82 -3.91 2.79
C SER A 52 4.22 -2.56 3.16
N ASN A 53 3.21 -2.11 2.41
CA ASN A 53 2.50 -0.87 2.68
C ASN A 53 1.79 -0.90 4.04
N VAL A 54 1.17 -2.02 4.43
CA VAL A 54 0.57 -2.19 5.77
C VAL A 54 1.60 -1.97 6.88
N VAL A 55 2.79 -2.56 6.73
CA VAL A 55 3.88 -2.44 7.71
C VAL A 55 4.37 -0.99 7.79
N ILE A 56 4.56 -0.34 6.64
CA ILE A 56 4.99 1.06 6.58
C ILE A 56 3.94 2.00 7.16
N GLU A 57 2.66 1.76 6.90
CA GLU A 57 1.56 2.56 7.45
C GLU A 57 1.49 2.43 8.97
N LYS A 58 1.60 1.20 9.50
CA LYS A 58 1.73 0.96 10.95
C LYS A 58 2.92 1.72 11.54
N PHE A 59 4.09 1.61 10.92
CA PHE A 59 5.29 2.30 11.35
C PHE A 59 5.10 3.84 11.33
N SER A 60 4.46 4.35 10.29
CA SER A 60 4.23 5.79 10.11
C SER A 60 3.30 6.35 11.19
N ILE A 61 2.20 5.64 11.47
CA ILE A 61 1.26 5.98 12.55
C ILE A 61 1.97 5.94 13.90
N SER A 62 2.79 4.90 14.15
CA SER A 62 3.55 4.78 15.39
C SER A 62 4.56 5.93 15.58
N LYS A 63 5.10 6.49 14.49
CA LYS A 63 6.15 7.52 14.54
C LYS A 63 5.61 8.96 14.53
N LYS A 64 4.49 9.22 13.84
CA LYS A 64 3.91 10.56 13.65
C LYS A 64 2.58 10.77 14.41
N GLY A 65 2.09 9.72 15.08
CA GLY A 65 0.82 9.74 15.79
C GLY A 65 -0.39 9.66 14.86
N ASN A 66 -1.59 9.65 15.45
CA ASN A 66 -2.86 9.49 14.73
C ASN A 66 -3.31 10.73 13.93
N ASN A 67 -2.43 11.71 13.69
CA ASN A 67 -2.74 12.83 12.80
C ASN A 67 -2.61 12.37 11.34
N THR A 68 -3.75 12.24 10.66
CA THR A 68 -3.86 11.72 9.30
C THR A 68 -2.92 12.39 8.31
N GLN A 69 -2.79 13.71 8.32
CA GLN A 69 -1.89 14.39 7.40
C GLN A 69 -0.41 14.01 7.63
N ASN A 70 0.01 13.96 8.89
CA ASN A 70 1.42 13.79 9.23
C ASN A 70 1.92 12.37 8.99
N TYR A 71 1.13 11.34 9.33
CA TYR A 71 1.53 9.96 9.06
C TYR A 71 1.38 9.61 7.58
N MET A 72 0.35 10.13 6.89
CA MET A 72 0.13 9.84 5.47
C MET A 72 1.26 10.41 4.61
N LEU A 73 1.78 11.59 4.96
CA LEU A 73 2.93 12.18 4.25
C LEU A 73 4.20 11.33 4.43
N LEU A 74 4.47 10.84 5.65
CA LEU A 74 5.60 9.96 5.91
C LEU A 74 5.42 8.58 5.23
N PHE A 75 4.19 8.04 5.25
CA PHE A 75 3.82 6.83 4.53
C PHE A 75 4.11 6.97 3.03
N LEU A 76 3.65 8.06 2.38
CA LEU A 76 3.87 8.32 0.96
C LEU A 76 5.36 8.47 0.62
N MET A 77 6.12 9.21 1.44
CA MET A 77 7.55 9.39 1.24
C MET A 77 8.33 8.07 1.24
N ILE A 78 7.89 7.07 2.01
CA ILE A 78 8.54 5.77 2.08
C ILE A 78 8.01 4.82 1.01
N THR A 79 6.70 4.76 0.81
CA THR A 79 6.07 3.79 -0.09
C THR A 79 6.25 4.11 -1.57
N ILE A 80 6.26 5.38 -1.99
CA ILE A 80 6.49 5.75 -3.39
C ILE A 80 7.83 5.20 -3.92
N PRO A 81 8.99 5.46 -3.29
CA PRO A 81 10.27 4.93 -3.80
C PRO A 81 10.34 3.41 -3.73
N ILE A 82 9.81 2.77 -2.69
CA ILE A 82 9.79 1.30 -2.56
C ILE A 82 8.97 0.67 -3.69
N ASN A 83 7.75 1.18 -3.92
CA ASN A 83 6.88 0.68 -4.98
C ASN A 83 7.49 0.91 -6.37
N LEU A 84 8.19 2.04 -6.56
CA LEU A 84 8.87 2.35 -7.82
C LEU A 84 10.03 1.37 -8.10
N ILE A 85 10.85 1.07 -7.08
CA ILE A 85 11.90 0.04 -7.20
C ILE A 85 11.28 -1.33 -7.50
N LEU A 86 10.21 -1.71 -6.80
CA LEU A 86 9.52 -2.98 -7.04
C LEU A 86 8.99 -3.09 -8.47
N ILE A 87 8.37 -2.03 -9.00
CA ILE A 87 7.89 -2.00 -10.39
C ILE A 87 9.05 -2.16 -11.38
N ILE A 88 10.18 -1.47 -11.17
CA ILE A 88 11.37 -1.60 -12.03
C ILE A 88 11.92 -3.03 -12.00
N VAL A 89 12.03 -3.62 -10.81
CA VAL A 89 12.50 -5.02 -10.65
C VAL A 89 11.55 -5.97 -11.37
N ILE A 90 10.24 -5.79 -11.22
CA ILE A 90 9.23 -6.61 -11.92
C ILE A 90 9.38 -6.49 -13.44
N GLN A 91 9.52 -5.26 -13.97
CA GLN A 91 9.73 -5.05 -15.40
C GLN A 91 11.02 -5.69 -15.92
N SER A 92 12.06 -5.79 -15.10
CA SER A 92 13.33 -6.42 -15.49
C SER A 92 13.31 -7.95 -15.53
N ILE A 93 12.32 -8.57 -14.88
CA ILE A 93 12.12 -10.04 -14.84
C ILE A 93 11.08 -10.48 -15.89
N SER A 94 10.31 -9.53 -16.45
CA SER A 94 9.36 -9.74 -17.54
C SER A 94 10.03 -9.74 -18.91
#